data_AF-A0A1X0QPX7-F1
#
_entry.id   AF-A0A1X0QPX7-F1
#
_cell.length_a   1.000
_cell.length_b   1.000
_cell.length_c   1.000
_cell.angle_alpha   90.00
_cell.angle_beta   90.00
_cell.angle_gamma   90.00
#
_symmetry.space_group_name_H-M   'P 1'
#
loop_
_entity.id
_entity.type
_entity.pdbx_description
1 polymer ?
#
loop_
_entity_poly.entity_id
_entity_poly.type
_entity_poly.pdbx_seq_one_letter_code
_entity_poly.pdbx_strand_id
1 'polypeptide(L)'
;MFRNQYDNDVSTWSPQGRIHQVEYAVEAVKQGSAAIGLRSKKYAILLALKRSSGELASYQKKLIKIDDHMGIGIAGLTSDARVLSNYMRTEAMRSKMLYDRPLPVQRIVNAIADKAQVNTQQYGRRPYGVGLLVIGYDETGPHLFECSPAGTSFEYHAMSIGARSQSAKTYLEKHYEEFSDASLEELVRHGLQALRDTLQQDKELNIHNTSLGIVGENRSFEIIEGDALQNYLDLLDDTTRTRAPVDVSASESIAAESARDDTSTRATADPMDTSEA
;
A
#
# COMPACT_ATOMS: atom_id res chain seq x y z
N MET A 1 33.84 3.71 1.52
CA MET A 1 32.44 3.24 1.62
C MET A 1 31.99 3.53 3.04
N PHE A 2 30.99 4.39 3.24
CA PHE A 2 30.46 4.67 4.58
C PHE A 2 29.62 3.47 5.02
N ARG A 3 30.16 2.66 5.93
CA ARG A 3 29.43 1.55 6.54
C ARG A 3 28.66 2.10 7.73
N ASN A 4 27.35 1.94 7.74
CA ASN A 4 26.54 2.28 8.91
C ASN A 4 26.81 1.22 9.99
N GLN A 5 26.93 1.66 11.25
CA GLN A 5 27.20 0.76 12.39
C GLN A 5 25.91 0.33 13.09
N TYR A 6 24.80 1.03 12.82
CA TYR A 6 23.51 0.89 13.50
C TYR A 6 22.43 0.24 12.63
N ASP A 7 22.82 -0.49 11.58
CA ASP A 7 21.90 -1.13 10.63
C ASP A 7 21.96 -2.67 10.67
N ASN A 8 22.66 -3.25 11.64
CA ASN A 8 22.86 -4.70 11.70
C ASN A 8 21.64 -5.48 12.23
N ASP A 9 20.83 -4.89 13.12
CA ASP A 9 19.69 -5.55 13.76
C ASP A 9 18.53 -4.58 14.04
N VAL A 10 17.33 -5.12 14.25
CA VAL A 10 16.09 -4.41 14.56
C VAL A 10 16.09 -3.80 15.96
N SER A 11 16.88 -4.36 16.90
CA SER A 11 16.94 -3.90 18.28
C SER A 11 17.93 -2.75 18.52
N THR A 12 18.59 -2.26 17.47
CA THR A 12 19.61 -1.19 17.57
C THR A 12 19.06 0.12 17.06
N TRP A 13 19.02 1.13 17.93
CA TRP A 13 18.67 2.50 17.55
C TRP A 13 19.89 3.26 17.02
N SER A 14 19.71 4.02 15.95
CA SER A 14 20.70 5.00 15.50
C SER A 14 20.78 6.18 16.46
N PRO A 15 21.88 6.96 16.48
CA PRO A 15 21.95 8.25 17.20
C PRO A 15 20.84 9.24 16.83
N GLN A 16 20.25 9.12 15.63
CA GLN A 16 19.12 9.93 15.16
C GLN A 16 17.73 9.41 15.61
N GLY A 17 17.67 8.37 16.44
CA GLY A 17 16.39 7.80 16.89
C GLY A 17 15.62 7.02 15.81
N ARG A 18 16.33 6.39 14.86
CA ARG A 18 15.77 5.57 13.78
C ARG A 18 16.15 4.10 13.93
N ILE A 19 15.28 3.21 13.42
CA ILE A 19 15.56 1.77 13.27
C ILE A 19 15.70 1.47 11.79
N HIS A 20 16.94 1.40 11.30
CA HIS A 20 17.22 1.25 9.86
C HIS A 20 16.65 -0.03 9.25
N GLN A 21 16.65 -1.16 9.99
CA GLN A 21 16.10 -2.43 9.49
C GLN A 21 14.59 -2.34 9.17
N VAL A 22 13.84 -1.56 9.93
CA VAL A 22 12.41 -1.33 9.67
C VAL A 22 12.24 -0.47 8.42
N GLU A 23 13.04 0.58 8.27
CA GLU A 23 13.00 1.45 7.09
C GLU A 23 13.36 0.69 5.82
N TYR A 24 14.37 -0.20 5.87
CA TYR A 24 14.72 -1.07 4.76
C TYR A 24 13.58 -2.03 4.39
N ALA A 25 12.85 -2.55 5.38
CA ALA A 25 11.67 -3.37 5.12
C ALA A 25 10.53 -2.57 4.46
N VAL A 26 10.33 -1.30 4.85
CA VAL A 26 9.38 -0.38 4.18
C VAL A 26 9.81 -0.12 2.74
N GLU A 27 11.12 0.07 2.47
CA GLU A 27 11.62 0.20 1.10
C GLU A 27 11.43 -1.08 0.27
N ALA A 28 11.51 -2.27 0.89
CA ALA A 28 11.23 -3.53 0.20
C ALA A 28 9.79 -3.61 -0.35
N VAL A 29 8.82 -2.97 0.32
CA VAL A 29 7.44 -2.86 -0.19
C VAL A 29 7.40 -2.13 -1.53
N LYS A 30 8.18 -1.06 -1.68
CA LYS A 30 8.25 -0.26 -2.92
C LYS A 30 8.84 -1.02 -4.10
N GLN A 31 9.58 -2.11 -3.85
CA GLN A 31 10.10 -2.99 -4.90
C GLN A 31 9.04 -3.94 -5.47
N GLY A 32 7.98 -4.23 -4.70
CA GLY A 32 6.80 -4.95 -5.17
C GLY A 32 6.10 -4.18 -6.29
N SER A 33 5.37 -4.85 -7.18
CA SER A 33 4.53 -4.14 -8.14
C SER A 33 3.39 -3.38 -7.45
N ALA A 34 2.74 -2.46 -8.16
CA ALA A 34 1.65 -1.66 -7.61
C ALA A 34 0.44 -2.52 -7.20
N ALA A 35 -0.19 -2.13 -6.09
CA ALA A 35 -1.51 -2.58 -5.67
C ALA A 35 -2.28 -1.37 -5.14
N ILE A 36 -3.56 -1.26 -5.50
CA ILE A 36 -4.43 -0.13 -5.21
C ILE A 36 -5.67 -0.67 -4.52
N GLY A 37 -6.11 0.04 -3.48
CA GLY A 37 -7.37 -0.21 -2.79
C GLY A 37 -8.23 1.03 -2.82
N LEU A 38 -9.53 0.82 -2.98
CA LEU A 38 -10.56 1.85 -2.99
C LEU A 38 -11.77 1.35 -2.21
N ARG A 39 -12.47 2.24 -1.51
CA ARG A 39 -13.78 1.93 -0.92
C ARG A 39 -14.81 3.01 -1.22
N SER A 40 -16.03 2.58 -1.51
CA SER A 40 -17.24 3.40 -1.47
C SER A 40 -18.03 3.12 -0.19
N LYS A 41 -19.26 3.62 -0.08
CA LYS A 41 -20.17 3.26 1.03
C LYS A 41 -20.66 1.80 0.98
N LYS A 42 -20.61 1.16 -0.20
CA LYS A 42 -21.19 -0.18 -0.44
C LYS A 42 -20.16 -1.25 -0.80
N TYR A 43 -19.04 -0.84 -1.41
CA TYR A 43 -18.06 -1.76 -1.97
C TYR A 43 -16.65 -1.38 -1.53
N ALA A 44 -15.78 -2.37 -1.40
CA ALA A 44 -14.34 -2.19 -1.36
C ALA A 44 -13.72 -3.03 -2.46
N ILE A 45 -12.73 -2.47 -3.16
CA ILE A 45 -12.06 -3.13 -4.26
C ILE A 45 -10.55 -3.07 -4.11
N LEU A 46 -9.89 -4.08 -4.67
CA LEU A 46 -8.44 -4.17 -4.82
C LEU A 46 -8.09 -4.35 -6.29
N LEU A 47 -7.11 -3.60 -6.77
CA LEU A 47 -6.55 -3.74 -8.09
C LEU A 47 -5.05 -3.96 -7.97
N ALA A 48 -4.54 -4.99 -8.62
CA ALA A 48 -3.13 -5.33 -8.54
C ALA A 48 -2.51 -5.54 -9.92
N LEU A 49 -1.34 -4.95 -10.12
CA LEU A 49 -0.52 -5.21 -11.28
C LEU A 49 0.36 -6.43 -11.04
N LYS A 50 0.11 -7.52 -11.75
CA LYS A 50 0.93 -8.73 -11.78
C LYS A 50 2.13 -8.53 -12.70
N ARG A 51 3.27 -9.11 -12.31
CA ARG A 51 4.47 -9.18 -13.14
C ARG A 51 4.67 -10.64 -13.56
N SER A 52 5.15 -10.81 -14.79
CA SER A 52 5.74 -12.08 -15.24
C SER A 52 7.25 -11.89 -15.37
N SER A 53 8.02 -12.94 -15.07
CA SER A 53 9.48 -12.95 -15.22
C SER A 53 9.92 -13.15 -16.67
N GLY A 54 9.02 -13.59 -17.55
CA GLY A 54 9.27 -13.80 -18.98
C GLY A 54 8.05 -14.40 -19.68
N GLU A 55 8.10 -14.55 -21.00
CA GLU A 55 6.95 -15.01 -21.80
C GLU A 55 6.46 -16.41 -21.42
N LEU A 56 7.36 -17.29 -20.98
CA LEU A 56 7.03 -18.66 -20.56
C LEU A 56 6.58 -18.75 -19.10
N ALA A 57 6.67 -17.66 -18.33
CA ALA A 57 6.35 -17.68 -16.92
C ALA A 57 4.89 -17.26 -16.67
N SER A 58 4.26 -17.95 -15.71
CA SER A 58 2.95 -17.55 -15.21
C SER A 58 3.05 -16.26 -14.42
N TYR A 59 2.01 -15.42 -14.51
CA TYR A 59 1.90 -14.22 -13.68
C TYR A 59 1.77 -14.58 -12.20
N GLN A 60 2.56 -13.90 -11.36
CA GLN A 60 2.49 -14.10 -9.93
C GLN A 60 1.23 -13.49 -9.34
N LYS A 61 0.46 -14.30 -8.60
CA LYS A 61 -0.76 -13.85 -7.91
C LYS A 61 -0.44 -12.84 -6.81
N LYS A 62 -1.22 -11.76 -6.76
CA LYS A 62 -1.07 -10.68 -5.78
C LYS A 62 -2.26 -10.48 -4.87
N LEU A 63 -3.43 -10.92 -5.32
CA LEU A 63 -4.64 -10.90 -4.51
C LEU A 63 -4.81 -12.28 -3.87
N ILE A 64 -5.16 -12.29 -2.60
CA ILE A 64 -5.32 -13.51 -1.82
C ILE A 64 -6.63 -13.40 -1.05
N LYS A 65 -7.55 -14.35 -1.28
CA LYS A 65 -8.77 -14.49 -0.48
C LYS A 65 -8.41 -15.00 0.92
N ILE A 66 -8.89 -14.31 1.95
CA ILE A 66 -8.70 -14.71 3.35
C ILE A 66 -9.95 -15.40 3.87
N ASP A 67 -11.11 -14.79 3.67
CA ASP A 67 -12.42 -15.33 4.06
C ASP A 67 -13.47 -14.89 3.03
N ASP A 68 -14.74 -15.28 3.20
CA ASP A 68 -15.82 -14.91 2.29
C ASP A 68 -16.11 -13.40 2.29
N HIS A 69 -15.80 -12.68 3.36
CA HIS A 69 -16.03 -11.23 3.46
C HIS A 69 -14.74 -10.41 3.39
N MET A 70 -13.59 -11.03 3.09
CA MET A 70 -12.29 -10.36 3.20
C MET A 70 -11.23 -10.91 2.23
N GLY A 71 -10.46 -10.00 1.65
CA GLY A 71 -9.30 -10.31 0.83
C GLY A 71 -8.16 -9.33 1.02
N ILE A 72 -6.97 -9.72 0.59
CA ILE A 72 -5.77 -8.88 0.68
C ILE A 72 -5.09 -8.72 -0.67
N GLY A 73 -4.45 -7.58 -0.87
CA GLY A 73 -3.50 -7.28 -1.92
C GLY A 73 -2.11 -7.07 -1.32
N ILE A 74 -1.08 -7.58 -1.98
CA ILE A 74 0.28 -7.62 -1.41
C ILE A 74 1.26 -6.79 -2.23
N ALA A 75 2.24 -6.15 -1.59
CA ALA A 75 3.43 -5.61 -2.25
C ALA A 75 4.68 -5.87 -1.42
N GLY A 76 5.75 -6.35 -2.05
CA GLY A 76 6.99 -6.76 -1.38
C GLY A 76 7.21 -8.28 -1.44
N LEU A 77 7.75 -8.84 -0.37
CA LEU A 77 8.12 -10.26 -0.30
C LEU A 77 6.90 -11.18 -0.19
N THR A 78 6.71 -12.01 -1.21
CA THR A 78 5.57 -12.95 -1.28
C THR A 78 5.65 -14.10 -0.27
N SER A 79 6.85 -14.44 0.21
CA SER A 79 7.04 -15.40 1.30
C SER A 79 6.37 -14.91 2.59
N ASP A 80 6.57 -13.63 2.90
CA ASP A 80 6.06 -13.01 4.11
C ASP A 80 4.55 -12.81 4.01
N ALA A 81 4.06 -12.41 2.83
CA ALA A 81 2.64 -12.39 2.51
C ALA A 81 1.96 -13.75 2.77
N ARG A 82 2.62 -14.85 2.44
CA ARG A 82 2.08 -16.20 2.66
C ARG A 82 1.97 -16.55 4.14
N VAL A 83 2.95 -16.15 4.95
CA VAL A 83 2.90 -16.33 6.41
C VAL A 83 1.76 -15.52 7.01
N LEU A 84 1.63 -14.24 6.64
CA LEU A 84 0.58 -13.37 7.16
C LEU A 84 -0.82 -13.81 6.69
N SER A 85 -1.00 -14.14 5.41
CA SER A 85 -2.30 -14.63 4.91
C SER A 85 -2.76 -15.94 5.57
N ASN A 86 -1.85 -16.88 5.84
CA ASN A 86 -2.17 -18.10 6.56
C ASN A 86 -2.55 -17.83 8.02
N TYR A 87 -1.89 -16.86 8.66
CA TYR A 87 -2.27 -16.39 9.99
C TYR A 87 -3.67 -15.78 9.96
N MET A 88 -3.98 -14.89 9.00
CA MET A 88 -5.30 -14.28 8.87
C MET A 88 -6.41 -15.30 8.62
N ARG A 89 -6.16 -16.31 7.78
CA ARG A 89 -7.11 -17.41 7.53
C ARG A 89 -7.40 -18.19 8.81
N THR A 90 -6.36 -18.50 9.58
CA THR A 90 -6.51 -19.21 10.86
C THR A 90 -7.36 -18.40 11.84
N GLU A 91 -7.10 -17.10 11.99
CA GLU A 91 -7.87 -16.23 12.88
C GLU A 91 -9.32 -16.04 12.41
N ALA A 92 -9.55 -15.91 11.11
CA ALA A 92 -10.89 -15.81 10.53
C ALA A 92 -11.71 -17.10 10.79
N MET A 93 -11.13 -18.26 10.47
CA MET A 93 -11.75 -19.57 10.76
C MET A 93 -12.02 -19.75 12.25
N ARG A 94 -11.08 -19.33 13.11
CA ARG A 94 -11.23 -19.39 14.56
C ARG A 94 -12.43 -18.56 15.03
N SER A 95 -12.59 -17.33 14.53
CA SER A 95 -13.73 -16.49 14.89
C SER A 95 -15.05 -17.14 14.49
N LYS A 96 -15.13 -17.68 13.27
CA LYS A 96 -16.31 -18.38 12.77
C LYS A 96 -16.63 -19.62 13.61
N MET A 97 -15.62 -20.39 14.01
CA MET A 97 -15.80 -21.59 14.84
C MET A 97 -16.23 -21.28 16.28
N LEU A 98 -15.68 -20.22 16.90
CA LEU A 98 -15.96 -19.90 18.30
C LEU A 98 -17.22 -19.06 18.51
N TYR A 99 -17.51 -18.16 17.56
CA TYR A 99 -18.54 -17.12 17.74
C TYR A 99 -19.61 -17.15 16.67
N ASP A 100 -19.54 -18.07 15.71
CA ASP A 100 -20.46 -18.20 14.56
C ASP A 100 -20.67 -16.87 13.80
N ARG A 101 -19.62 -16.05 13.73
CA ARG A 101 -19.65 -14.76 13.01
C ARG A 101 -18.36 -14.48 12.25
N PRO A 102 -18.44 -13.75 11.11
CA PRO A 102 -17.27 -13.24 10.42
C PRO A 102 -16.40 -12.38 11.36
N LEU A 103 -15.08 -12.45 11.16
CA LEU A 103 -14.13 -11.67 11.94
C LEU A 103 -14.17 -10.19 11.48
N PRO A 104 -14.41 -9.20 12.39
CA PRO A 104 -14.37 -7.79 12.01
C PRO A 104 -13.02 -7.39 11.42
N VAL A 105 -13.03 -6.56 10.38
CA VAL A 105 -11.81 -6.28 9.58
C VAL A 105 -10.77 -5.56 10.42
N GLN A 106 -11.18 -4.58 11.24
CA GLN A 106 -10.28 -3.89 12.16
C GLN A 106 -9.55 -4.85 13.12
N ARG A 107 -10.24 -5.91 13.58
CA ARG A 107 -9.66 -6.84 14.57
C ARG A 107 -8.51 -7.63 13.97
N ILE A 108 -8.66 -8.12 12.74
CA ILE A 108 -7.58 -8.88 12.10
C ILE A 108 -6.41 -7.98 11.70
N VAL A 109 -6.69 -6.75 11.28
CA VAL A 109 -5.66 -5.76 10.96
C VAL A 109 -4.82 -5.42 12.18
N ASN A 110 -5.45 -5.19 13.34
CA ASN A 110 -4.74 -4.98 14.61
C ASN A 110 -3.90 -6.21 15.00
N ALA A 111 -4.45 -7.41 14.86
CA ALA A 111 -3.71 -8.65 15.14
C ALA A 111 -2.48 -8.82 14.22
N ILE A 112 -2.58 -8.40 12.96
CA ILE A 112 -1.46 -8.38 12.02
C ILE A 112 -0.42 -7.32 12.41
N ALA A 113 -0.86 -6.13 12.79
CA ALA A 113 0.02 -5.05 13.26
C ALA A 113 0.81 -5.49 14.50
N ASP A 114 0.14 -6.08 15.50
CA ASP A 114 0.78 -6.64 16.70
C ASP A 114 1.78 -7.75 16.35
N LYS A 115 1.39 -8.66 15.43
CA LYS A 115 2.26 -9.74 14.96
C LYS A 115 3.49 -9.21 14.20
N ALA A 116 3.32 -8.16 13.40
CA ALA A 116 4.42 -7.48 12.73
C ALA A 116 5.33 -6.78 13.74
N GLN A 117 4.74 -6.18 14.77
CA GLN A 117 5.48 -5.42 15.74
C GLN A 117 6.45 -6.27 16.59
N VAL A 118 6.06 -7.50 16.93
CA VAL A 118 6.96 -8.44 17.62
C VAL A 118 8.27 -8.65 16.84
N ASN A 119 8.20 -8.65 15.50
CA ASN A 119 9.35 -8.86 14.63
C ASN A 119 10.25 -7.62 14.45
N THR A 120 9.85 -6.45 14.93
CA THR A 120 10.69 -5.22 14.88
C THR A 120 11.45 -4.99 16.20
N GLN A 121 11.07 -5.69 17.28
CA GLN A 121 11.67 -5.49 18.61
C GLN A 121 12.51 -6.67 19.09
N GLN A 122 12.26 -7.88 18.58
CA GLN A 122 12.98 -9.07 19.03
C GLN A 122 14.27 -9.30 18.25
N TYR A 123 15.38 -9.39 18.97
CA TYR A 123 16.70 -9.76 18.45
C TYR A 123 16.64 -11.07 17.65
N GLY A 124 17.35 -11.13 16.52
CA GLY A 124 17.40 -12.31 15.65
C GLY A 124 16.14 -12.58 14.82
N ARG A 125 15.13 -11.70 14.91
CA ARG A 125 14.02 -11.65 13.96
C ARG A 125 14.22 -10.51 12.98
N ARG A 126 13.57 -10.61 11.82
CA ARG A 126 13.50 -9.53 10.84
C ARG A 126 12.07 -9.05 10.67
N PRO A 127 11.85 -7.76 10.35
CA PRO A 127 10.53 -7.25 10.01
C PRO A 127 10.01 -7.97 8.76
N TYR A 128 8.70 -8.01 8.60
CA TYR A 128 8.11 -8.54 7.37
C TYR A 128 8.38 -7.58 6.23
N GLY A 129 8.93 -8.05 5.11
CA GLY A 129 9.23 -7.22 3.94
C GLY A 129 8.03 -7.05 3.01
N VAL A 130 6.82 -6.95 3.56
CA VAL A 130 5.57 -6.89 2.79
C VAL A 130 4.62 -5.84 3.36
N GLY A 131 4.03 -5.04 2.48
CA GLY A 131 2.88 -4.21 2.77
C GLY A 131 1.61 -4.91 2.30
N LEU A 132 0.55 -4.82 3.10
CA LEU A 132 -0.75 -5.40 2.80
C LEU A 132 -1.78 -4.28 2.62
N LEU A 133 -2.60 -4.40 1.58
CA LEU A 133 -3.90 -3.75 1.52
C LEU A 133 -4.96 -4.79 1.87
N VAL A 134 -5.74 -4.53 2.91
CA VAL A 134 -6.80 -5.42 3.37
C VAL A 134 -8.13 -4.76 3.04
N ILE A 135 -8.96 -5.45 2.26
CA ILE A 135 -10.36 -5.07 2.08
C ILE A 135 -11.26 -6.09 2.74
N GLY A 136 -12.35 -5.61 3.31
CA GLY A 136 -13.40 -6.48 3.79
C GLY A 136 -14.71 -5.74 3.95
N TYR A 137 -15.78 -6.49 4.10
CA TYR A 137 -17.10 -5.96 4.39
C TYR A 137 -17.60 -6.60 5.69
N ASP A 138 -17.85 -5.79 6.71
CA ASP A 138 -18.42 -6.25 7.97
C ASP A 138 -19.70 -5.46 8.32
N GLU A 139 -20.20 -5.63 9.55
CA GLU A 139 -21.44 -4.98 10.02
C GLU A 139 -21.38 -3.45 9.93
N THR A 140 -20.18 -2.86 9.97
CA THR A 140 -19.99 -1.40 9.85
C THR A 140 -19.78 -0.93 8.41
N GLY A 141 -19.74 -1.87 7.45
CA GLY A 141 -19.68 -1.61 6.01
C GLY A 141 -18.35 -2.03 5.37
N PRO A 142 -18.00 -1.43 4.22
CA PRO A 142 -16.76 -1.73 3.52
C PRO A 142 -15.56 -1.00 4.15
N HIS A 143 -14.48 -1.73 4.34
CA HIS A 143 -13.23 -1.23 4.90
C HIS A 143 -12.06 -1.41 3.94
N LEU A 144 -11.11 -0.49 4.04
CA LEU A 144 -9.81 -0.56 3.39
C LEU A 144 -8.74 -0.19 4.42
N PHE A 145 -7.87 -1.14 4.73
CA PHE A 145 -6.73 -0.92 5.61
C PHE A 145 -5.42 -1.12 4.86
N GLU A 146 -4.42 -0.34 5.25
CA GLU A 146 -3.02 -0.58 4.90
C GLU A 146 -2.29 -1.08 6.14
N CYS A 147 -1.53 -2.17 6.00
CA CYS A 147 -0.62 -2.67 7.03
C CYS A 147 0.82 -2.56 6.53
N SER A 148 1.64 -1.83 7.28
CA SER A 148 3.05 -1.61 6.98
C SER A 148 3.95 -2.59 7.74
N PRO A 149 5.12 -2.95 7.18
CA PRO A 149 6.21 -3.64 7.89
C PRO A 149 6.58 -3.06 9.26
N ALA A 150 6.33 -1.77 9.47
CA ALA A 150 6.61 -1.06 10.72
C ALA A 150 5.67 -1.43 11.88
N GLY A 151 4.67 -2.28 11.65
CA GLY A 151 3.65 -2.61 12.65
C GLY A 151 2.58 -1.53 12.80
N THR A 152 2.51 -0.59 11.85
CA THR A 152 1.45 0.41 11.77
C THR A 152 0.34 -0.07 10.84
N SER A 153 -0.89 0.27 11.17
CA SER A 153 -2.05 0.06 10.32
C SER A 153 -2.96 1.27 10.31
N PHE A 154 -3.44 1.65 9.13
CA PHE A 154 -4.31 2.80 8.94
C PHE A 154 -5.50 2.45 8.06
N GLU A 155 -6.66 3.02 8.37
CA GLU A 155 -7.84 2.96 7.52
C GLU A 155 -7.81 4.07 6.48
N TYR A 156 -8.16 3.75 5.23
CA TYR A 156 -8.11 4.68 4.12
C TYR A 156 -9.42 4.70 3.32
N HIS A 157 -9.70 5.81 2.66
CA HIS A 157 -10.70 5.88 1.58
C HIS A 157 -10.15 5.27 0.28
N ALA A 158 -8.87 5.52 0.04
CA ALA A 158 -8.11 5.06 -1.11
C ALA A 158 -6.64 4.96 -0.73
N MET A 159 -5.94 3.93 -1.18
CA MET A 159 -4.51 3.78 -0.93
C MET A 159 -3.83 3.02 -2.08
N SER A 160 -2.57 3.33 -2.33
CA SER A 160 -1.70 2.62 -3.27
C SER A 160 -0.36 2.27 -2.63
N ILE A 161 0.06 1.02 -2.79
CA ILE A 161 1.36 0.51 -2.32
C ILE A 161 2.15 -0.12 -3.48
N GLY A 162 3.46 -0.26 -3.31
CA GLY A 162 4.36 -0.84 -4.31
C GLY A 162 5.01 0.20 -5.24
N ALA A 163 5.61 -0.29 -6.32
CA ALA A 163 6.42 0.49 -7.23
C ALA A 163 5.60 1.54 -7.96
N ARG A 164 6.11 2.78 -7.99
CA ARG A 164 5.46 3.95 -8.63
C ARG A 164 4.05 4.23 -8.11
N SER A 165 3.76 3.85 -6.86
CA SER A 165 2.48 4.12 -6.21
C SER A 165 2.20 5.62 -6.04
N GLN A 166 3.22 6.48 -6.02
CA GLN A 166 3.02 7.93 -5.89
C GLN A 166 2.16 8.51 -7.00
N SER A 167 2.33 8.07 -8.25
CA SER A 167 1.51 8.54 -9.37
C SER A 167 0.04 8.15 -9.21
N ALA A 168 -0.22 6.93 -8.70
CA ALA A 168 -1.58 6.52 -8.33
C ALA A 168 -2.13 7.37 -7.18
N LYS A 169 -1.34 7.62 -6.13
CA LYS A 169 -1.77 8.45 -5.00
C LYS A 169 -2.20 9.84 -5.44
N THR A 170 -1.45 10.50 -6.33
CA THR A 170 -1.83 11.80 -6.89
C THR A 170 -3.18 11.77 -7.61
N TYR A 171 -3.46 10.70 -8.39
CA TYR A 171 -4.78 10.53 -9.00
C TYR A 171 -5.87 10.33 -7.94
N LEU A 172 -5.62 9.46 -6.95
CA LEU A 172 -6.57 9.14 -5.90
C LEU A 172 -6.91 10.35 -5.04
N GLU A 173 -5.92 11.16 -4.65
CA GLU A 173 -6.08 12.40 -3.90
C GLU A 173 -6.93 13.44 -4.64
N LYS A 174 -6.88 13.45 -5.98
CA LYS A 174 -7.70 14.38 -6.78
C LYS A 174 -9.18 13.98 -6.85
N HIS A 175 -9.48 12.69 -6.77
CA HIS A 175 -10.82 12.14 -7.03
C HIS A 175 -11.47 11.49 -5.79
N TYR A 176 -10.85 11.54 -4.60
CA TYR A 176 -11.30 10.77 -3.44
C TYR A 176 -12.73 11.09 -2.97
N GLU A 177 -13.20 12.33 -3.18
CA GLU A 177 -14.54 12.77 -2.81
C GLU A 177 -15.63 12.05 -3.62
N GLU A 178 -15.32 11.68 -4.86
CA GLU A 178 -16.22 10.98 -5.79
C GLU A 178 -16.43 9.51 -5.37
N PHE A 179 -15.51 8.90 -4.62
CA PHE A 179 -15.54 7.45 -4.34
C PHE A 179 -16.68 7.03 -3.42
N SER A 180 -17.14 7.91 -2.52
CA SER A 180 -18.10 7.54 -1.48
C SER A 180 -19.46 7.11 -2.04
N ASP A 181 -19.93 7.80 -3.09
CA ASP A 181 -21.21 7.56 -3.75
C ASP A 181 -21.09 6.84 -5.10
N ALA A 182 -19.86 6.51 -5.50
CA ALA A 182 -19.58 5.80 -6.75
C ALA A 182 -20.23 4.41 -6.80
N SER A 183 -20.77 4.08 -7.97
CA SER A 183 -21.17 2.71 -8.33
C SER A 183 -19.94 1.79 -8.40
N LEU A 184 -20.17 0.47 -8.44
CA LEU A 184 -19.09 -0.50 -8.54
C LEU A 184 -18.24 -0.28 -9.80
N GLU A 185 -18.87 -0.02 -10.94
CA GLU A 185 -18.19 0.18 -12.23
C GLU A 185 -17.37 1.47 -12.23
N GLU A 186 -17.90 2.57 -11.69
CA GLU A 186 -17.17 3.82 -11.54
C GLU A 186 -15.98 3.68 -10.59
N LEU A 187 -16.15 2.98 -9.47
CA LEU A 187 -15.08 2.73 -8.52
C LEU A 187 -13.96 1.90 -9.16
N VAL A 188 -14.31 0.87 -9.92
CA VAL A 188 -13.34 0.06 -10.69
C VAL A 188 -12.64 0.90 -11.75
N ARG A 189 -13.36 1.75 -12.48
CA ARG A 189 -12.79 2.68 -13.47
C ARG A 189 -11.76 3.61 -12.85
N HIS A 190 -12.07 4.25 -11.71
CA HIS A 190 -11.11 5.09 -10.99
C HIS A 190 -9.87 4.31 -10.55
N GLY A 191 -10.06 3.09 -10.04
CA GLY A 191 -8.95 2.25 -9.62
C GLY A 191 -8.07 1.80 -10.79
N LEU A 192 -8.67 1.49 -11.94
CA LEU A 192 -7.94 1.11 -13.15
C LEU A 192 -7.18 2.28 -13.74
N GLN A 193 -7.76 3.48 -13.74
CA GLN A 193 -7.07 4.71 -14.14
C GLN A 193 -5.88 5.00 -13.22
N ALA A 194 -6.06 4.89 -11.91
CA ALA A 194 -4.97 5.02 -10.94
C ALA A 194 -3.88 3.95 -11.17
N LEU A 195 -4.26 2.71 -11.47
CA LEU A 195 -3.31 1.62 -11.73
C LEU A 195 -2.53 1.86 -13.02
N ARG A 196 -3.20 2.38 -14.06
CA ARG A 196 -2.59 2.75 -15.34
C ARG A 196 -1.49 3.79 -15.15
N ASP A 197 -1.69 4.77 -14.26
CA ASP A 197 -0.67 5.79 -13.97
C ASP A 197 0.59 5.23 -13.28
N THR A 198 0.53 4.00 -12.75
CA THR A 198 1.71 3.29 -12.22
C THR A 198 2.50 2.53 -13.28
N LEU A 199 2.03 2.45 -14.53
CA LEU A 199 2.71 1.76 -15.63
C LEU A 199 3.83 2.62 -16.25
N GLN A 200 4.69 1.97 -17.04
CA GLN A 200 5.60 2.67 -17.94
C GLN A 200 4.82 3.14 -19.17
N GLN A 201 5.31 4.17 -19.87
CA GLN A 201 4.62 4.78 -21.01
C GLN A 201 4.24 3.78 -22.13
N ASP A 202 5.03 2.72 -22.29
CA ASP A 202 4.86 1.70 -23.33
C ASP A 202 4.07 0.46 -22.88
N LYS A 203 3.52 0.48 -21.67
CA LYS A 203 2.76 -0.66 -21.12
C LYS A 203 1.31 -0.27 -20.88
N GLU A 204 0.43 -1.21 -21.17
CA GLU A 204 -1.01 -1.09 -20.99
C GLU A 204 -1.52 -2.17 -20.04
N LEU A 205 -2.69 -1.91 -19.44
CA LEU A 205 -3.38 -2.90 -18.62
C LEU A 205 -4.05 -3.91 -19.55
N ASN A 206 -3.94 -5.19 -19.21
CA ASN A 206 -4.56 -6.28 -19.93
C ASN A 206 -5.03 -7.37 -18.97
N ILE A 207 -5.79 -8.33 -19.50
CA ILE A 207 -6.38 -9.44 -18.73
C ILE A 207 -5.34 -10.31 -18.00
N HIS A 208 -4.10 -10.33 -18.48
CA HIS A 208 -3.04 -11.16 -17.91
C HIS A 208 -2.26 -10.46 -16.81
N ASN A 209 -2.05 -9.15 -16.93
CA ASN A 209 -1.25 -8.37 -15.98
C ASN A 209 -2.08 -7.71 -14.88
N THR A 210 -3.41 -7.72 -14.97
CA THR A 210 -4.29 -7.09 -13.99
C THR A 210 -5.09 -8.13 -13.23
N SER A 211 -5.35 -7.86 -11.96
CA SER A 211 -6.27 -8.62 -11.11
C SER A 211 -7.18 -7.65 -10.36
N LEU A 212 -8.46 -7.97 -10.29
CA LEU A 212 -9.47 -7.21 -9.57
C LEU A 212 -10.04 -8.08 -8.43
N GLY A 213 -10.10 -7.54 -7.22
CA GLY A 213 -10.77 -8.14 -6.07
C GLY A 213 -11.93 -7.26 -5.66
N ILE A 214 -13.11 -7.82 -5.45
CA ILE A 214 -14.32 -7.07 -5.09
C ILE A 214 -14.94 -7.69 -3.86
N VAL A 215 -15.35 -6.85 -2.90
CA VAL A 215 -16.23 -7.21 -1.79
C VAL A 215 -17.25 -6.10 -1.56
N GLY A 216 -18.44 -6.44 -1.08
CA GLY A 216 -19.42 -5.42 -0.73
C GLY A 216 -20.73 -5.96 -0.17
N GLU A 217 -21.73 -5.10 -0.14
CA GLU A 217 -23.07 -5.43 0.32
C GLU A 217 -23.64 -6.61 -0.48
N ASN A 218 -23.98 -7.70 0.20
CA ASN A 218 -24.47 -8.96 -0.38
C ASN A 218 -23.52 -9.62 -1.40
N ARG A 219 -22.24 -9.25 -1.41
CA ARG A 219 -21.23 -9.84 -2.30
C ARG A 219 -20.01 -10.31 -1.54
N SER A 220 -19.81 -11.62 -1.52
CA SER A 220 -18.59 -12.23 -1.01
C SER A 220 -17.37 -11.82 -1.82
N PHE A 221 -16.20 -11.82 -1.17
CA PHE A 221 -14.93 -11.50 -1.79
C PHE A 221 -14.64 -12.45 -2.95
N GLU A 222 -14.51 -11.86 -4.13
CA GLU A 222 -14.25 -12.54 -5.38
C GLU A 222 -13.04 -11.91 -6.07
N ILE A 223 -12.20 -12.76 -6.67
CA ILE A 223 -11.06 -12.33 -7.48
C ILE A 223 -11.42 -12.59 -8.96
N ILE A 224 -11.47 -11.51 -9.73
CA ILE A 224 -11.76 -11.49 -11.16
C ILE A 224 -10.44 -11.38 -11.93
N GLU A 225 -10.18 -12.37 -12.78
CA GLU A 225 -9.00 -12.46 -13.66
C GLU A 225 -9.41 -13.07 -15.01
N GLY A 226 -8.59 -12.89 -16.05
CA GLY A 226 -8.84 -13.45 -17.38
C GLY A 226 -9.99 -12.76 -18.11
N ASP A 227 -10.76 -13.51 -18.88
CA ASP A 227 -11.75 -12.97 -19.81
C ASP A 227 -12.85 -12.14 -19.11
N ALA A 228 -13.22 -12.51 -17.88
CA ALA A 228 -14.20 -11.77 -17.08
C ALA A 228 -13.72 -10.35 -16.71
N LEU A 229 -12.42 -10.10 -16.73
CA LEU A 229 -11.85 -8.77 -16.47
C LEU A 229 -11.99 -7.83 -17.68
N GLN A 230 -12.17 -8.37 -18.90
CA GLN A 230 -12.24 -7.58 -20.12
C GLN A 230 -13.35 -6.53 -20.05
N ASN A 231 -14.54 -6.91 -19.56
CA ASN A 231 -15.68 -6.00 -19.40
C ASN A 231 -15.34 -4.75 -18.57
N TYR A 232 -14.44 -4.89 -17.59
CA TYR A 232 -14.01 -3.76 -16.75
C TYR A 232 -12.88 -2.96 -17.39
N LEU A 233 -12.03 -3.59 -18.19
CA LEU A 233 -10.96 -2.91 -18.93
C LEU A 233 -11.52 -2.05 -20.06
N ASP A 234 -12.61 -2.47 -20.70
CA ASP A 234 -13.27 -1.71 -21.76
C ASP A 234 -13.82 -0.36 -21.23
N LEU A 235 -14.16 -0.27 -19.93
CA LEU A 235 -14.58 0.98 -19.27
C LEU A 235 -13.49 2.07 -19.25
N LEU A 236 -12.24 1.70 -19.54
CA LEU A 236 -11.06 2.58 -19.46
C LEU A 236 -10.82 3.33 -20.78
N ASP A 237 -11.20 2.72 -21.91
CA ASP A 237 -10.84 3.17 -23.26
C ASP A 237 -11.65 4.39 -23.74
N ASP A 238 -12.81 4.67 -23.14
CA ASP A 238 -13.61 5.88 -23.44
C ASP A 238 -12.95 7.19 -22.94
N THR A 239 -11.91 7.09 -22.10
CA THR A 239 -11.14 8.23 -21.61
C THR A 239 -9.72 8.22 -22.19
N THR A 240 -9.55 8.90 -23.33
CA THR A 240 -8.25 9.24 -23.90
C THR A 240 -7.30 9.85 -22.87
N ARG A 241 -5.98 9.59 -23.02
CA ARG A 241 -4.87 10.09 -22.19
C ARG A 241 -4.84 11.63 -22.10
N THR A 242 -5.70 12.26 -21.32
CA THR A 242 -5.62 13.70 -21.06
C THR A 242 -4.68 13.94 -19.88
N ARG A 243 -3.37 13.75 -20.10
CA ARG A 243 -2.38 14.36 -19.19
C ARG A 243 -2.39 15.86 -19.47
N ALA A 244 -3.00 16.63 -18.59
CA ALA A 244 -2.67 18.05 -18.46
C ALA A 244 -1.18 18.15 -18.09
N PRO A 245 -0.41 19.11 -18.65
CA PRO A 245 0.97 19.31 -18.26
C PRO A 245 1.03 19.60 -16.76
N VAL A 246 1.85 18.85 -16.02
CA VAL A 246 2.15 19.18 -14.63
C VAL A 246 3.00 20.45 -14.67
N ASP A 247 2.46 21.54 -14.15
CA ASP A 247 3.17 22.82 -14.04
C ASP A 247 4.28 22.67 -12.98
N VAL A 248 5.51 22.51 -13.46
CA VAL A 248 6.71 22.22 -12.65
C VAL A 248 7.12 23.42 -11.78
N SER A 249 6.48 24.57 -11.99
CA SER A 249 6.76 25.83 -11.28
C SER A 249 6.32 25.84 -9.81
N ALA A 250 5.32 25.03 -9.43
CA ALA A 250 4.80 25.01 -8.04
C ALA A 250 5.62 24.11 -7.10
N SER A 251 6.38 23.14 -7.64
CA SER A 251 7.23 22.26 -6.83
C SER A 251 8.57 22.91 -6.45
N GLU A 252 9.06 23.86 -7.25
CA GLU A 252 10.31 24.56 -6.96
C GLU A 252 10.13 25.68 -5.92
N SER A 253 8.94 26.29 -5.83
CA SER A 253 8.66 27.32 -4.82
C SER A 253 8.61 26.75 -3.40
N ILE A 254 8.00 25.56 -3.21
CA ILE A 254 7.89 24.91 -1.90
C ILE A 254 9.26 24.43 -1.41
N ALA A 255 10.10 23.90 -2.30
CA ALA A 255 11.46 23.48 -1.96
C ALA A 255 12.36 24.70 -1.64
N ALA A 256 12.22 25.80 -2.37
CA ALA A 256 12.98 27.03 -2.12
C ALA A 256 12.58 27.72 -0.81
N GLU A 257 11.32 27.62 -0.38
CA GLU A 257 10.83 28.21 0.86
C GLU A 257 11.32 27.41 2.09
N SER A 258 11.34 26.07 2.00
CA SER A 258 11.93 25.21 3.06
C SER A 258 13.45 25.38 3.21
N ALA A 259 14.17 25.71 2.13
CA ALA A 259 15.61 25.91 2.17
C ALA A 259 16.02 27.30 2.72
N ARG A 260 15.12 28.29 2.67
CA ARG A 260 15.38 29.63 3.22
C ARG A 260 15.26 29.64 4.75
N ASP A 261 14.33 28.87 5.32
CA ASP A 261 14.08 28.87 6.76
C ASP A 261 15.25 28.24 7.56
N ASP A 262 15.92 27.23 7.00
CA ASP A 262 17.09 26.56 7.59
C ASP A 262 18.37 27.41 7.61
N THR A 263 18.42 28.51 6.86
CA THR A 263 19.60 29.41 6.84
C THR A 263 19.52 30.56 7.84
N SER A 264 18.36 30.81 8.46
CA SER A 264 18.18 31.95 9.38
C SER A 264 18.62 31.67 10.83
N THR A 265 18.82 30.39 11.21
CA THR A 265 19.14 29.99 12.59
C THR A 265 20.63 29.69 12.85
N ARG A 266 21.52 29.97 11.89
CA ARG A 266 22.97 29.77 12.03
C ARG A 266 23.78 31.05 11.82
N ALA A 267 23.56 32.06 12.66
CA ALA A 267 24.50 33.19 12.76
C ALA A 267 24.35 33.97 14.08
N THR A 268 24.91 33.44 15.18
CA THR A 268 25.49 34.24 16.27
C THR A 268 26.36 33.32 17.14
N ALA A 269 27.65 33.24 16.81
CA ALA A 269 28.67 32.79 17.75
C ALA A 269 29.72 33.92 17.80
N ASP A 270 29.74 34.65 18.91
CA ASP A 270 30.70 35.72 19.16
C ASP A 270 32.14 35.16 19.24
N PRO A 271 33.15 35.91 18.77
CA PRO A 271 34.53 35.50 18.89
C PRO A 271 34.99 35.64 20.35
N MET A 272 35.43 34.54 20.93
CA MET A 272 36.02 34.48 22.26
C MET A 272 37.37 35.19 22.24
N ASP A 273 37.45 36.33 22.92
CA ASP A 273 38.64 37.16 23.08
C ASP A 273 39.68 36.42 23.93
N THR A 274 40.87 36.19 23.36
CA THR A 274 42.04 35.67 24.07
C THR A 274 42.99 36.81 24.34
N SER A 275 42.94 37.36 25.55
CA SER A 275 44.05 38.15 26.11
C SER A 275 44.20 37.88 27.60
N GLU A 276 45.44 37.56 27.97
CA GLU A 276 45.96 37.12 29.27
C GLU A 276 45.78 38.14 30.41
N ALA A 277 45.53 37.65 31.63
CA ALA A 277 46.23 37.97 32.90
C ALA A 277 45.62 37.19 34.07
#